data_AF-A0A964LKZ8-F1
#
_entry.id   AF-A0A964LKZ8-F1
#
_cell.length_a   1.000
_cell.length_b   1.000
_cell.length_c   1.000
_cell.angle_alpha   90.00
_cell.angle_beta   90.00
_cell.angle_gamma   90.00
#
_symmetry.space_group_name_H-M   'P 1'
#
loop_
_entity.id
_entity.type
_entity.pdbx_description
1 polymer ?
#
loop_
_entity_poly.entity_id
_entity_poly.type
_entity_poly.pdbx_seq_one_letter_code
_entity_poly.pdbx_strand_id
1 'polypeptide(L)'
;MEVDLRKGAHKQPDFLQLNTFGQVPVLDDNGTVIPDSNAILVYLARRYGGESWLPGDPVGAAAVQRWLSVAAGPIAFGPARARLIMVFAANGLRIEASERQFHWPLGPWPEALPGFEL
;
A
#
# COMPACT_ATOMS: atom_id res chain seq x y z
N MET A 1 16.17 10.56 3.05
CA MET A 1 16.80 10.77 1.72
C MET A 1 15.72 10.80 0.65
N GLU A 2 15.99 11.42 -0.48
CA GLU A 2 15.14 11.30 -1.67
C GLU A 2 15.53 10.03 -2.47
N VAL A 3 14.54 9.30 -2.99
CA VAL A 3 14.76 8.05 -3.74
C VAL A 3 14.14 8.19 -5.12
N ASP A 4 14.96 8.33 -6.15
CA ASP A 4 14.49 8.41 -7.54
C ASP A 4 14.04 7.03 -8.04
N LEU A 5 12.73 6.81 -8.01
CA LEU A 5 12.12 5.54 -8.44
C LEU A 5 12.28 5.31 -9.95
N ARG A 6 12.29 6.37 -10.77
CA ARG A 6 12.41 6.25 -12.24
C ARG A 6 13.79 5.77 -12.64
N LYS A 7 14.83 6.18 -11.91
CA LYS A 7 16.20 5.68 -12.10
C LYS A 7 16.48 4.36 -11.36
N GLY A 8 15.48 3.78 -10.69
CA GLY A 8 15.67 2.52 -9.97
C GLY A 8 16.54 2.64 -8.72
N ALA A 9 16.64 3.82 -8.09
CA ALA A 9 17.51 4.05 -6.93
C ALA A 9 17.22 3.07 -5.77
N HIS A 10 15.94 2.74 -5.54
CA HIS A 10 15.46 1.72 -4.60
C HIS A 10 15.98 0.29 -4.85
N LYS A 11 16.64 0.04 -5.98
CA LYS A 11 17.24 -1.27 -6.33
C LYS A 11 18.77 -1.26 -6.24
N GLN A 12 19.39 -0.14 -5.89
CA GLN A 12 20.84 -0.01 -5.79
C GLN A 12 21.37 -0.60 -4.47
N PRO A 13 22.63 -1.07 -4.42
CA PRO A 13 23.20 -1.72 -3.23
C PRO A 13 23.03 -0.93 -1.94
N ASP A 14 23.17 0.39 -1.98
CA ASP A 14 23.03 1.26 -0.82
C ASP A 14 21.61 1.25 -0.24
N PHE A 15 20.58 1.22 -1.10
CA PHE A 15 19.19 1.10 -0.64
C PHE A 15 18.86 -0.33 -0.18
N LEU A 16 19.43 -1.33 -0.85
CA LEU A 16 19.18 -2.74 -0.51
C LEU A 16 19.72 -3.13 0.87
N GLN A 17 20.68 -2.38 1.41
CA GLN A 17 21.11 -2.49 2.80
C GLN A 17 20.01 -2.10 3.79
N LEU A 18 19.10 -1.20 3.40
CA LEU A 18 17.96 -0.76 4.22
C LEU A 18 16.75 -1.67 4.05
N ASN A 19 16.51 -2.15 2.83
CA ASN A 19 15.44 -3.09 2.52
C ASN A 19 15.87 -4.02 1.39
N THR A 20 16.09 -5.30 1.71
CA THR A 20 16.53 -6.32 0.75
C THR A 20 15.54 -6.57 -0.39
N PHE A 21 14.26 -6.25 -0.20
CA PHE A 21 13.26 -6.32 -1.28
C PHE A 21 13.33 -5.13 -2.24
N GLY A 22 14.11 -4.09 -1.89
CA GLY A 22 14.26 -2.88 -2.66
C GLY A 22 12.92 -2.22 -2.92
N GLN A 23 12.09 -2.10 -1.89
CA GLN A 23 10.78 -1.48 -1.95
C GLN A 23 10.77 -0.24 -1.04
N VAL A 24 10.03 0.78 -1.46
CA VAL A 24 9.69 1.93 -0.63
C VAL A 24 8.26 1.74 -0.09
N PRO A 25 7.92 2.29 1.09
CA PRO A 25 8.76 3.11 1.97
C PRO A 25 9.69 2.32 2.90
N VAL A 26 10.66 3.03 3.48
CA VAL A 26 11.49 2.61 4.61
C VAL A 26 11.57 3.78 5.60
N LEU A 27 11.35 3.53 6.88
CA LEU A 27 11.55 4.48 7.97
C LEU A 27 12.92 4.24 8.62
N ASP A 28 13.61 5.32 8.96
CA ASP A 28 14.72 5.32 9.92
C ASP A 28 14.32 6.23 11.08
N ASP A 29 14.00 5.65 12.24
CA ASP A 29 13.78 6.38 13.48
C ASP A 29 15.00 6.22 14.39
N ASN A 30 15.91 7.20 14.33
CA ASN A 30 17.11 7.29 15.17
C ASN A 30 17.97 6.00 15.14
N GLY A 31 18.19 5.43 13.95
CA GLY A 31 18.94 4.20 13.74
C GLY A 31 18.07 2.92 13.77
N THR A 32 16.78 3.03 14.11
CA THR A 32 15.83 1.94 13.97
C THR A 32 15.27 1.93 12.55
N VAL A 33 15.81 1.06 11.69
CA VAL A 33 15.38 0.93 10.29
C VAL A 33 14.22 -0.05 10.17
N ILE A 34 13.09 0.40 9.61
CA ILE A 34 11.87 -0.38 9.46
C ILE A 34 11.38 -0.25 8.01
N PRO A 35 11.53 -1.31 7.18
CA PRO A 35 10.86 -1.41 5.89
C PRO A 35 9.38 -1.82 6.06
N ASP A 36 8.60 -1.70 4.99
CA ASP A 36 7.16 -2.03 4.90
C ASP A 36 6.22 -0.96 5.51
N SER A 37 5.26 -0.49 4.70
CA SER A 37 4.36 0.58 5.13
C SER A 37 3.47 0.20 6.31
N ASN A 38 2.99 -1.04 6.38
CA ASN A 38 2.13 -1.48 7.47
C ASN A 38 2.94 -1.67 8.76
N ALA A 39 4.16 -2.21 8.66
CA ALA A 39 5.07 -2.31 9.80
C ALA A 39 5.45 -0.93 10.36
N ILE A 40 5.73 0.05 9.49
CA ILE A 40 5.98 1.45 9.87
C ILE A 40 4.78 2.02 10.63
N LEU A 41 3.55 1.82 10.15
CA LEU A 41 2.34 2.31 10.82
C LEU A 41 2.17 1.70 12.21
N VAL A 42 2.36 0.39 12.34
CA VAL A 42 2.31 -0.30 13.64
C VAL A 42 3.36 0.25 14.59
N TYR A 43 4.59 0.44 14.12
CA TYR A 43 5.68 1.00 14.92
C TYR A 43 5.36 2.41 15.42
N LEU A 44 4.97 3.31 14.51
CA LEU A 44 4.67 4.70 14.87
C LEU A 44 3.49 4.80 15.84
N ALA A 45 2.44 4.00 15.61
CA ALA A 45 1.28 3.93 16.50
C ALA A 45 1.70 3.50 17.91
N ARG A 46 2.51 2.45 18.05
CA ARG A 46 2.98 1.97 19.36
C ARG A 46 4.00 2.90 20.01
N ARG A 47 4.90 3.50 19.23
CA ARG A 47 6.01 4.31 19.74
C ARG A 47 5.57 5.72 20.16
N TYR A 48 4.66 6.33 19.39
CA TYR A 48 4.29 7.74 19.55
C TYR A 48 2.79 7.96 19.77
N GLY A 49 1.95 7.01 19.35
CA GLY A 49 0.50 7.14 19.37
C GLY A 49 -0.19 6.56 20.60
N GLY A 50 0.50 5.79 21.44
CA GLY A 50 -0.12 5.06 22.54
C GLY A 50 -1.14 4.03 22.04
N GLU A 51 -2.32 3.98 22.66
CA GLU A 51 -3.38 3.02 22.29
C GLU A 51 -4.49 3.62 21.41
N SER A 52 -4.45 4.92 21.11
CA SER A 52 -5.51 5.59 20.35
C SER A 52 -5.54 5.16 18.87
N TRP A 53 -4.36 4.86 18.30
CA TRP A 53 -4.21 4.44 16.90
C TRP A 53 -4.19 2.93 16.71
N LEU A 54 -3.62 2.21 17.68
CA LEU A 54 -3.57 0.75 17.68
C LEU A 54 -3.87 0.24 19.09
N PRO A 55 -5.13 -0.16 19.36
CA PRO A 55 -5.54 -0.65 20.67
C PRO A 55 -4.66 -1.81 21.18
N GLY A 56 -4.46 -1.87 22.49
CA GLY A 56 -3.72 -2.97 23.15
C GLY A 56 -4.52 -4.27 23.22
N ASP A 57 -5.85 -4.18 23.23
CA ASP A 57 -6.71 -5.35 23.33
C ASP A 57 -6.74 -6.15 22.02
N PRO A 58 -6.90 -7.48 22.07
CA PRO A 58 -6.87 -8.32 20.88
C PRO A 58 -7.95 -7.99 19.84
N VAL A 59 -9.13 -7.52 20.27
CA VAL A 59 -10.26 -7.25 19.37
C VAL A 59 -9.99 -5.97 18.58
N GLY A 60 -9.59 -4.90 19.25
CA GLY A 60 -9.22 -3.64 18.63
C GLY A 60 -8.01 -3.79 17.70
N ALA A 61 -6.97 -4.50 18.14
CA ALA A 61 -5.81 -4.79 17.31
C ALA A 61 -6.18 -5.58 16.04
N ALA A 62 -7.04 -6.60 16.15
CA ALA A 62 -7.52 -7.38 15.01
C ALA A 62 -8.34 -6.53 14.02
N ALA A 63 -9.14 -5.58 14.54
CA ALA A 63 -9.91 -4.66 13.70
C ALA A 63 -9.00 -3.76 12.85
N VAL A 64 -7.93 -3.19 13.43
CA VAL A 64 -6.94 -2.40 12.70
C VAL A 64 -6.19 -3.26 11.68
N GLN A 65 -5.71 -4.44 12.10
CA GLN A 65 -4.99 -5.35 11.21
C GLN A 65 -5.84 -5.77 10.00
N ARG A 66 -7.14 -5.99 10.18
CA ARG A 66 -8.07 -6.29 9.08
C ARG A 66 -8.03 -5.18 8.02
N TRP A 67 -8.05 -3.92 8.44
CA TRP A 67 -8.00 -2.79 7.50
C TRP A 67 -6.64 -2.63 6.83
N LEU A 68 -5.53 -2.90 7.53
CA LEU A 68 -4.20 -2.97 6.90
C LEU A 68 -4.13 -4.05 5.81
N SER A 69 -4.73 -5.22 6.05
CA SER A 69 -4.84 -6.29 5.06
C SER A 69 -5.77 -5.92 3.89
N VAL A 70 -6.88 -5.21 4.15
CA VAL A 70 -7.78 -4.70 3.10
C VAL A 70 -7.04 -3.70 2.20
N ALA A 71 -6.23 -2.81 2.79
CA ALA A 71 -5.43 -1.85 2.06
C ALA A 71 -4.37 -2.53 1.18
N ALA A 72 -3.60 -3.47 1.75
CA ALA A 72 -2.52 -4.16 1.06
C ALA A 72 -3.00 -5.18 0.01
N GLY A 73 -4.22 -5.70 0.14
CA GLY A 73 -4.81 -6.66 -0.78
C GLY A 73 -5.87 -6.01 -1.68
N PRO A 74 -7.16 -6.11 -1.31
CA PRO A 74 -8.28 -5.61 -2.12
C PRO A 74 -8.12 -4.21 -2.70
N ILE A 75 -7.66 -3.23 -1.92
CA ILE A 75 -7.52 -1.85 -2.42
C ILE A 75 -6.34 -1.72 -3.40
N ALA A 76 -5.18 -2.28 -3.05
CA ALA A 76 -3.99 -2.23 -3.88
C ALA A 76 -4.17 -2.94 -5.23
N PHE A 77 -4.78 -4.12 -5.23
CA PHE A 77 -4.95 -4.94 -6.44
C PHE A 77 -6.27 -4.72 -7.18
N GLY A 78 -7.25 -4.07 -6.55
CA GLY A 78 -8.49 -3.63 -7.17
C GLY A 78 -8.39 -2.20 -7.72
N PRO A 79 -8.99 -1.19 -7.06
CA PRO A 79 -9.11 0.16 -7.59
C PRO A 79 -7.77 0.84 -7.90
N ALA A 80 -6.72 0.62 -7.08
CA ALA A 80 -5.42 1.22 -7.35
C ALA A 80 -4.78 0.65 -8.63
N ARG A 81 -4.93 -0.66 -8.87
CA ARG A 81 -4.47 -1.31 -10.10
C ARG A 81 -5.29 -0.88 -11.31
N ALA A 82 -6.61 -0.80 -11.18
CA ALA A 82 -7.48 -0.28 -12.25
C ALA A 82 -7.07 1.15 -12.63
N ARG A 83 -6.84 2.02 -11.65
CA ARG A 83 -6.33 3.38 -11.89
C ARG A 83 -4.97 3.38 -12.58
N LEU A 84 -4.07 2.48 -12.19
CA LEU A 84 -2.76 2.34 -12.83
C LEU A 84 -2.90 2.04 -14.34
N ILE A 85 -3.83 1.15 -14.69
CA ILE A 85 -4.08 0.78 -16.09
C ILE A 85 -4.71 1.95 -16.85
N MET A 86 -5.78 2.53 -16.30
CA MET A 86 -6.58 3.54 -17.00
C MET A 86 -5.87 4.89 -17.16
N VAL A 87 -5.16 5.34 -16.13
CA VAL A 87 -4.53 6.68 -16.12
C VAL A 87 -3.12 6.64 -16.70
N PHE A 88 -2.36 5.57 -16.43
CA PHE A 88 -0.95 5.50 -16.82
C PHE A 88 -0.68 4.53 -17.98
N ALA A 89 -1.73 4.08 -18.67
CA ALA A 89 -1.66 3.22 -19.86
C ALA A 89 -0.75 1.99 -19.66
N ALA A 90 -0.84 1.36 -18.48
CA ALA A 90 -0.10 0.14 -18.15
C ALA A 90 -0.69 -1.08 -18.87
N ASN A 91 -0.72 -1.02 -20.21
CA ASN A 91 -1.45 -1.91 -21.13
C ASN A 91 -1.02 -3.38 -21.06
N GLY A 92 0.08 -3.70 -20.35
CA GLY A 92 0.50 -5.07 -20.06
C GLY A 92 -0.23 -5.73 -18.88
N LEU A 93 -1.06 -4.98 -18.15
CA LEU A 93 -1.87 -5.49 -17.04
C LEU A 93 -3.35 -5.62 -17.48
N ARG A 94 -3.99 -6.75 -17.15
CA ARG A 94 -5.42 -6.99 -17.47
C ARG A 94 -6.34 -6.44 -16.38
N ILE A 95 -7.31 -5.61 -16.76
CA ILE A 95 -8.32 -5.03 -15.84
C ILE A 95 -9.20 -6.12 -15.19
N GLU A 96 -9.52 -7.18 -15.94
CA GLU A 96 -10.29 -8.32 -15.43
C GLU A 96 -9.67 -8.96 -14.17
N ALA A 97 -8.35 -8.90 -14.02
CA ALA A 97 -7.66 -9.41 -12.84
C ALA A 97 -7.89 -8.52 -11.60
N SER A 98 -8.07 -7.20 -11.79
CA SER A 98 -8.43 -6.29 -10.69
C SER A 98 -9.88 -6.43 -10.24
N GLU A 99 -10.79 -6.72 -11.17
CA GLU A 99 -12.23 -6.88 -10.89
C GLU A 99 -12.54 -8.14 -10.08
N ARG A 100 -11.84 -9.25 -10.35
CA ARG A 100 -12.05 -10.52 -9.64
C ARG A 100 -11.61 -10.49 -8.18
N GLN A 101 -10.66 -9.61 -7.84
CA GLN A 101 -10.04 -9.57 -6.51
C GLN A 101 -10.84 -8.69 -5.53
N PHE A 102 -11.74 -7.87 -6.04
CA PHE A 102 -12.56 -6.97 -5.24
C PHE A 102 -13.97 -6.88 -5.82
N HIS A 103 -14.92 -7.59 -5.19
CA HIS A 103 -16.33 -7.43 -5.50
C HIS A 103 -16.81 -6.09 -4.95
N TRP A 104 -16.86 -5.08 -5.82
CA TRP A 104 -17.40 -3.77 -5.48
C TRP A 104 -18.93 -3.83 -5.40
N PRO A 105 -19.57 -3.34 -4.33
CA PRO A 105 -21.02 -3.42 -4.17
C PRO A 105 -21.81 -2.57 -5.18
N LEU A 106 -21.16 -1.66 -5.92
CA LEU A 106 -21.83 -0.81 -6.92
C LEU A 106 -21.71 -1.34 -8.36
N GLY A 107 -21.25 -2.59 -8.55
CA GLY A 107 -21.12 -3.21 -9.87
C GLY A 107 -19.69 -3.18 -10.44
N PRO A 108 -19.50 -3.62 -11.70
CA PRO A 108 -18.19 -3.66 -12.35
C PRO A 108 -17.58 -2.26 -12.50
N TRP A 109 -16.26 -2.19 -12.46
CA TRP A 109 -15.52 -1.03 -12.95
C TRP A 109 -15.51 -1.16 -14.49
N PRO A 110 -15.85 -0.13 -15.31
CA PRO A 110 -15.87 1.32 -15.08
C PRO A 110 -17.26 1.93 -14.94
N GLU A 111 -18.34 1.15 -15.01
CA GLU A 111 -19.72 1.68 -14.96
C GLU A 111 -20.07 2.35 -13.62
N ALA A 112 -19.39 1.95 -12.54
CA ALA A 112 -19.61 2.47 -11.20
C ALA A 112 -19.10 3.91 -10.94
N LEU A 113 -18.39 4.54 -11.89
CA LEU A 113 -17.89 5.92 -11.77
C LEU A 113 -18.25 6.79 -13.01
N PRO A 114 -19.54 7.07 -13.25
CA PRO A 114 -19.91 8.01 -14.31
C PRO A 114 -19.40 9.41 -13.94
N GLY A 115 -18.56 10.01 -14.79
CA GLY A 115 -18.08 11.40 -14.63
C GLY A 115 -16.57 11.61 -14.55
N PHE A 116 -15.75 10.57 -14.74
CA PHE A 116 -14.31 10.70 -14.96
C PHE A 116 -14.00 10.55 -16.46
N GLU A 117 -14.46 11.50 -17.27
CA GLU A 117 -13.93 11.66 -18.63
C GLU A 117 -12.50 12.25 -18.53
N LEU A 118 -11.57 11.67 -19.29
CA LEU A 118 -10.18 12.13 -19.41
C LEU A 118 -10.08 13.44 -20.20
#